data_AF-A0A7W1PUW7-F1
#
_entry.id   AF-A0A7W1PUW7-F1
#
_cell.length_a   1.000
_cell.length_b   1.000
_cell.length_c   1.000
_cell.angle_alpha   90.00
_cell.angle_beta   90.00
_cell.angle_gamma   90.00
#
_symmetry.space_group_name_H-M   'P 1'
#
loop_
_entity.id
_entity.type
_entity.pdbx_description
1 polymer ?
#
loop_
_entity_poly.entity_id
_entity_poly.type
_entity_poly.pdbx_seq_one_letter_code
_entity_poly.pdbx_strand_id
1 'polypeptide(L)' 'MKKLIIIILFYLHFFSFNAQAQTPGFGWGKSFKGSGQGEADARLMEIDSYGNIYLAGHYSDYLIIQSDKLSTIGVRS' A
#
# COMPACT_ATOMS: atom_id res chain seq x y z
N MET A 1 7.93 47.62 -26.00
CA MET A 1 8.41 47.07 -24.71
C MET A 1 7.27 46.56 -23.82
N LYS A 2 6.23 47.37 -23.51
CA LYS A 2 5.09 46.95 -22.65
C LYS A 2 4.36 45.68 -23.13
N LYS A 3 4.15 45.52 -24.44
CA LYS A 3 3.53 44.33 -25.05
C LYS A 3 4.36 43.04 -24.88
N LEU A 4 5.69 43.16 -24.85
CA LEU A 4 6.60 42.03 -24.67
C LEU A 4 6.56 41.50 -23.23
N ILE A 5 6.47 42.41 -22.25
CA ILE A 5 6.35 42.08 -20.83
C ILE A 5 5.05 41.30 -20.56
N ILE A 6 3.93 41.70 -21.18
CA ILE A 6 2.64 41.02 -21.01
C ILE A 6 2.69 39.58 -21.55
N ILE A 7 3.37 39.35 -22.68
CA ILE A 7 3.52 38.01 -23.28
C ILE A 7 4.33 37.09 -22.37
N ILE A 8 5.42 37.60 -21.78
CA ILE A 8 6.26 36.84 -20.84
C ILE A 8 5.49 36.49 -19.57
N LEU A 9 4.73 37.44 -19.02
CA LEU A 9 3.90 37.20 -17.84
C LEU A 9 2.82 36.15 -18.10
N PHE A 10 2.22 36.15 -19.30
CA PHE A 10 1.24 35.14 -19.70
C PHE A 10 1.86 33.74 -19.81
N TYR A 11 3.06 33.64 -20.40
CA TYR A 11 3.81 32.38 -20.48
C TYR A 11 4.23 31.83 -19.11
N LEU A 12 4.62 32.70 -18.18
CA LEU A 12 4.97 32.33 -16.80
C LEU A 12 3.75 31.83 -16.01
N HIS A 13 2.58 32.42 -16.21
CA HIS A 13 1.34 31.94 -15.58
C HIS A 13 0.89 30.58 -16.15
N PHE A 14 1.14 30.31 -17.44
CA PHE A 14 0.77 29.04 -18.07
C PHE A 14 1.69 27.87 -17.68
N PHE A 15 2.93 28.16 -17.25
CA PHE A 15 3.91 27.14 -16.85
C PHE A 15 3.61 26.49 -15.48
N SER A 16 2.63 27.01 -14.72
CA SER A 16 2.44 26.64 -13.31
C SER A 16 1.40 25.54 -13.04
N PHE A 17 0.87 24.85 -14.06
CA PHE A 17 -0.10 23.76 -13.86
C PHE A 17 0.51 22.37 -14.05
N ASN A 18 1.36 21.96 -13.11
CA ASN A 18 1.67 20.54 -12.92
C ASN A 18 0.70 19.97 -11.87
N ALA A 19 -0.44 19.46 -12.32
CA ALA A 19 -1.34 18.69 -11.46
C ALA A 19 -0.64 17.37 -11.08
N GLN A 20 -0.14 17.28 -9.85
CA GLN A 20 0.52 16.08 -9.34
C GLN A 20 -0.53 15.02 -9.01
N ALA A 21 -0.94 14.24 -10.02
CA ALA A 21 -1.71 13.01 -9.84
C ALA A 21 -0.80 11.83 -9.45
N GLN A 22 0.18 12.08 -8.57
CA GLN A 22 1.03 11.02 -8.07
C GLN A 22 0.18 10.07 -7.22
N THR A 23 0.11 8.81 -7.65
CA THR A 23 -0.56 7.74 -6.93
C THR A 23 -0.03 7.75 -5.50
N PRO A 24 -0.87 8.03 -4.48
CA PRO A 24 -0.43 7.97 -3.10
C PRO A 24 0.19 6.59 -2.85
N GLY A 25 1.41 6.56 -2.33
CA GLY A 25 2.05 5.29 -1.98
C GLY A 25 1.17 4.58 -0.94
N PHE A 26 0.60 3.44 -1.32
CA PHE A 26 -0.24 2.61 -0.44
C PHE A 26 0.64 1.84 0.57
N GLY A 27 1.44 2.58 1.36
CA GLY A 27 2.50 2.01 2.20
C GLY A 27 2.00 1.31 3.47
N TRP A 28 0.79 1.66 3.92
CA TRP A 28 0.15 1.06 5.09
C TRP A 28 -0.57 -0.25 4.76
N GLY A 29 -1.01 -0.42 3.50
CA GLY A 29 -1.68 -1.63 3.08
C GLY A 29 -0.70 -2.78 2.95
N LYS A 30 -0.65 -3.64 3.97
CA LYS A 30 0.05 -4.92 3.88
C LYS A 30 -0.92 -5.95 3.32
N SER A 31 -0.45 -6.73 2.34
CA SER A 31 -1.17 -7.91 1.87
C SER A 31 -0.36 -9.14 2.24
N PHE A 32 -1.05 -10.11 2.83
CA PHE A 32 -0.50 -11.44 3.09
C PHE A 32 -1.08 -12.34 2.03
N LYS A 33 -0.22 -12.95 1.21
CA LYS A 33 -0.65 -13.90 0.20
C LYS A 33 -0.47 -15.30 0.77
N GLY A 34 -1.50 -16.13 0.67
CA GLY A 34 -1.28 -17.57 0.54
C GLY A 34 -0.50 -17.78 -0.74
N SER A 35 0.57 -18.57 -0.69
CA SER A 35 1.41 -18.82 -1.87
C SER A 35 1.31 -20.27 -2.29
N GLY A 36 1.02 -20.49 -3.58
CA GLY A 36 0.66 -21.78 -4.14
C GLY A 36 -0.75 -21.77 -4.75
N GLN A 37 -1.41 -22.92 -4.73
CA GLN A 37 -2.87 -23.06 -4.96
C GLN A 37 -3.66 -22.86 -3.64
N GLY A 38 -2.98 -22.54 -2.54
CA GLY A 38 -3.57 -22.40 -1.23
C GLY A 38 -4.34 -21.10 -1.03
N GLU A 39 -5.43 -21.17 -0.29
CA GLU A 39 -6.29 -20.06 0.09
C GLU A 39 -5.82 -19.45 1.41
N ALA A 40 -6.04 -18.14 1.60
CA ALA A 40 -5.79 -17.45 2.84
C ALA A 40 -6.93 -16.48 3.12
N ASP A 41 -7.71 -16.78 4.15
CA ASP A 41 -8.92 -16.03 4.50
C ASP A 41 -8.83 -15.48 5.91
N ALA A 42 -8.95 -14.16 6.00
CA ALA A 42 -9.23 -13.46 7.24
C ALA A 42 -10.71 -13.61 7.60
N ARG A 43 -11.01 -14.18 8.77
CA ARG A 43 -12.38 -14.33 9.28
C ARG A 43 -12.73 -13.27 10.32
N LEU A 44 -11.74 -12.78 11.05
CA LEU A 44 -11.90 -11.79 12.12
C LEU A 44 -10.72 -10.83 12.12
N MET A 45 -10.99 -9.57 12.42
CA MET A 45 -10.00 -8.51 12.57
C MET A 45 -10.38 -7.62 13.75
N GLU A 46 -9.42 -7.31 14.61
CA GLU A 46 -9.58 -6.36 15.71
C GLU A 46 -8.34 -5.44 15.78
N ILE A 47 -8.55 -4.22 16.26
CA ILE A 47 -7.50 -3.22 16.43
C ILE A 47 -7.56 -2.77 17.89
N ASP A 48 -6.43 -2.82 18.60
CA ASP A 48 -6.37 -2.37 20.00
C ASP A 48 -6.24 -0.83 20.11
N SER A 49 -6.26 -0.31 21.33
CA SER A 49 -6.12 1.13 21.60
C SER A 49 -4.74 1.70 21.26
N TYR A 50 -3.73 0.84 21.05
CA TYR A 50 -2.37 1.23 20.65
C TYR A 50 -2.17 1.18 19.13
N GLY A 51 -3.19 0.72 18.37
CA GLY A 51 -3.14 0.60 16.92
C GLY A 51 -2.50 -0.71 16.43
N ASN A 52 -2.31 -1.70 17.29
CA ASN A 52 -1.90 -3.04 16.85
C ASN A 52 -3.07 -3.73 16.16
N ILE A 53 -2.79 -4.41 15.04
CA ILE A 53 -3.80 -5.13 14.24
C ILE A 53 -3.69 -6.62 14.52
N TYR A 54 -4.80 -7.23 14.92
CA TYR A 54 -4.92 -8.67 15.15
C TYR A 54 -5.83 -9.27 14.08
N LEU A 55 -5.36 -10.33 13.44
CA LEU A 55 -6.10 -11.03 12.38
C LEU A 55 -6.23 -12.50 12.77
N ALA A 56 -7.45 -13.04 12.68
CA ALA A 56 -7.69 -14.46 12.83
C ALA A 56 -8.41 -15.01 11.59
N GLY A 57 -8.06 -16.23 11.22
CA GLY A 57 -8.44 -16.78 9.92
C GLY A 57 -7.85 -18.17 9.70
N HIS A 58 -7.79 -18.58 8.44
CA HIS A 58 -7.13 -19.81 8.05
C HIS A 58 -6.34 -19.61 6.76
N TYR A 59 -5.30 -20.42 6.60
CA TYR A 59 -4.52 -20.51 5.38
C TYR A 59 -4.18 -21.98 5.10
N SER A 60 -4.01 -22.34 3.83
CA SER A 60 -3.45 -23.65 3.45
C SER A 60 -1.98 -23.53 3.00
N ASP A 61 -1.25 -24.64 3.12
CA ASP A 61 0.19 -24.77 2.86
C ASP A 61 1.10 -23.89 3.74
N TYR A 62 1.22 -22.61 3.38
CA TYR A 62 2.02 -21.65 4.12
C TYR A 62 1.55 -20.21 3.89
N LEU A 63 1.73 -19.39 4.92
CA LEU A 63 1.50 -17.96 4.90
C LEU A 63 2.85 -17.24 4.91
N ILE A 64 3.02 -16.25 4.03
CA ILE A 64 4.19 -15.37 4.03
C ILE A 64 3.81 -14.05 4.70
N ILE A 65 4.48 -13.73 5.80
CA ILE A 65 4.39 -12.46 6.50
C ILE A 65 5.75 -11.79 6.39
N GLN A 66 5.86 -10.77 5.52
CA GLN A 66 7.14 -10.13 5.22
C GLN A 66 8.16 -11.16 4.70
N SER A 67 9.22 -11.45 5.47
CA SER A 67 10.22 -12.49 5.18
C SER A 67 9.88 -13.85 5.76
N ASP A 68 8.92 -13.92 6.68
CA ASP A 68 8.70 -15.08 7.52
C ASP A 68 7.66 -16.02 6.89
N LYS A 69 8.00 -17.31 6.86
CA LYS A 69 7.15 -18.36 6.30
C LYS A 69 6.55 -19.19 7.44
N LEU A 70 5.24 -19.08 7.62
CA LEU A 70 4.48 -19.89 8.57
C LEU A 70 3.88 -21.10 7.85
N SER A 71 4.35 -22.31 8.16
CA SER A 71 3.77 -23.55 7.62
C SER A 71 2.55 -23.99 8.44
N THR A 72 1.56 -24.62 7.81
CA THR A 72 0.39 -25.18 8.51
C THR A 72 0.75 -26.28 9.51
N ILE A 73 1.91 -26.93 9.34
CA ILE A 73 2.40 -28.02 10.18
C ILE A 73 3.07 -27.51 11.46
N GLY A 74 3.13 -26.19 11.70
CA GLY A 74 3.74 -25.65 12.92
C GLY A 74 5.21 -26.05 13.02
N VAL A 75 5.96 -25.99 11.92
CA VAL A 75 7.41 -26.18 11.98
C VAL A 75 7.99 -24.91 12.59
N ARG A 76 8.37 -24.99 13.87
CA ARG A 76 9.17 -23.96 14.53
C ARG A 76 10.46 -23.77 13.72
N SER A 77 10.65 -22.57 13.18
CA SER A 77 11.96 -22.09 12.70
C SER A 77 12.92 -21.92 13.88
#